data_AF-F4R992-F1
#
_entry.id   AF-F4R992-F1
#
_cell.length_a   1.000
_cell.length_b   1.000
_cell.length_c   1.000
_cell.angle_alpha   90.00
_cell.angle_beta   90.00
_cell.angle_gamma   90.00
#
_symmetry.space_group_name_H-M   'P 1'
#
loop_
_entity.id
_entity.type
_entity.pdbx_description
1 polymer ?
#
loop_
_entity_poly.entity_id
_entity_poly.type
_entity_poly.pdbx_seq_one_letter_code
_entity_poly.pdbx_strand_id
1 'polypeptide(L)'
;MPQVIFYDNACNLHLHIQTSTEDAYAFRNTVLPVNAFHIKSHKDTHTSCCANNHPNLFPQLKRSDGSWRFNSSAAEIVNAWFCRFDSMCRNMHQVKYNFFLDEMIRLHNVRTCAKLSSCSNVDFIGNIRYKTESPQP
;
A
#
# COMPACT_ATOMS: atom_id res chain seq x y z
N MET A 1 15.29 0.45 -13.04
CA MET A 1 14.28 0.76 -12.00
C MET A 1 13.39 -0.45 -11.75
N PRO A 2 12.81 -0.61 -10.54
CA PRO A 2 11.77 -1.63 -10.27
C PRO A 2 10.60 -1.52 -11.26
N GLN A 3 9.95 -2.63 -11.57
CA GLN A 3 8.86 -2.64 -12.55
C GLN A 3 7.58 -1.96 -12.04
N VAL A 4 7.34 -1.98 -10.73
CA VAL A 4 6.18 -1.35 -10.08
C VAL A 4 6.68 -0.59 -8.88
N ILE A 5 6.31 0.69 -8.78
CA ILE A 5 6.62 1.53 -7.63
C ILE A 5 5.32 2.22 -7.19
N PHE A 6 4.80 1.81 -6.03
CA PHE A 6 3.76 2.56 -5.35
C PHE A 6 4.41 3.74 -4.63
N TYR A 7 3.96 4.95 -4.96
CA TYR A 7 4.47 6.17 -4.34
C TYR A 7 3.36 7.20 -4.25
N ASP A 8 3.18 7.77 -3.05
CA ASP A 8 2.08 8.71 -2.80
C ASP A 8 2.17 9.93 -3.71
N ASN A 9 3.38 10.42 -3.99
CA ASN A 9 3.57 11.56 -4.89
C ASN A 9 3.97 11.14 -6.31
N ALA A 10 3.47 9.99 -6.78
CA ALA A 10 3.80 9.44 -8.10
C ALA A 10 3.38 10.37 -9.26
N CYS A 11 2.35 11.19 -9.07
CA CYS A 11 1.91 12.16 -10.08
C CYS A 11 2.98 13.23 -10.36
N ASN A 12 3.56 13.85 -9.33
CA ASN A 12 4.63 14.82 -9.51
C ASN A 12 5.94 14.15 -9.92
N LEU A 13 6.22 12.94 -9.41
CA LEU A 13 7.39 12.17 -9.84
C LEU A 13 7.32 11.84 -11.34
N HIS A 14 6.14 11.45 -11.84
CA HIS A 14 5.94 11.17 -13.25
C HIS A 14 6.19 12.41 -14.12
N LEU A 15 5.67 13.57 -13.72
CA LEU A 15 5.93 14.84 -14.40
C LEU A 15 7.42 15.18 -14.43
N HIS A 16 8.13 14.98 -13.31
CA HIS A 16 9.56 15.22 -13.22
C HIS A 16 10.36 14.28 -14.14
N ILE A 17 10.03 12.99 -14.16
CA ILE A 17 10.68 12.01 -15.05
C ILE A 17 10.52 12.42 -16.52
N GLN A 18 9.38 13.03 -16.88
CA GLN A 18 9.12 13.48 -18.25
C GLN A 18 9.92 14.73 -18.66
N THR A 19 10.53 15.47 -17.74
CA THR A 19 11.35 16.65 -18.11
C THR A 19 12.75 16.27 -18.60
N SER A 20 13.17 15.01 -18.43
CA SER A 20 14.51 14.51 -18.73
C SER A 20 14.42 13.26 -19.60
N THR A 21 15.14 13.23 -20.72
CA THR A 21 15.19 12.07 -21.61
C THR A 21 15.90 10.88 -20.96
N GLU A 22 16.89 11.15 -20.12
CA GLU A 22 17.64 10.12 -19.38
C GLU A 22 16.75 9.43 -18.34
N ASP A 23 15.99 10.20 -17.57
CA ASP A 23 15.06 9.66 -16.57
C ASP A 23 13.92 8.91 -17.23
N ALA A 24 13.33 9.48 -18.30
CA ALA A 24 12.32 8.79 -19.08
C ALA A 24 12.82 7.43 -19.61
N TYR A 25 14.08 7.36 -20.06
CA TYR A 25 14.69 6.11 -20.48
C TYR A 25 14.91 5.13 -19.31
N ALA A 26 15.33 5.63 -18.14
CA ALA A 26 15.57 4.81 -16.94
C ALA A 26 14.28 4.20 -16.37
N PHE A 27 13.15 4.92 -16.46
CA PHE A 27 11.83 4.51 -15.97
C PHE A 27 10.92 3.89 -17.04
N ARG A 28 11.39 3.69 -18.28
CA ARG A 28 10.54 3.22 -19.40
C ARG A 28 9.78 1.91 -19.16
N ASN A 29 10.29 1.06 -18.26
CA ASN A 29 9.71 -0.24 -17.89
C ASN A 29 9.10 -0.23 -16.48
N THR A 30 8.90 0.96 -15.90
CA THR A 30 8.38 1.14 -14.55
C THR A 30 7.01 1.77 -14.61
N VAL A 31 6.05 1.18 -13.92
CA VAL A 31 4.75 1.81 -13.65
C VAL A 31 4.72 2.45 -12.28
N LEU A 32 4.05 3.60 -12.22
CA LEU A 32 3.98 4.46 -11.03
C LEU A 32 2.51 4.63 -10.59
N PRO A 33 1.86 3.55 -10.09
CA PRO A 33 0.51 3.68 -9.55
C PRO A 33 0.49 4.53 -8.28
N VAL A 34 -0.49 5.43 -8.19
CA VAL A 34 -0.90 6.03 -6.91
C VAL A 34 -1.90 5.11 -6.20
N ASN A 35 -1.98 5.21 -4.88
CA ASN A 35 -3.01 4.47 -4.14
C ASN A 35 -4.42 5.06 -4.39
N ALA A 36 -5.46 4.24 -4.21
CA ALA A 36 -6.85 4.63 -4.37
C ALA A 36 -7.27 5.77 -3.41
N PHE A 37 -6.69 5.86 -2.21
CA PHE A 37 -6.94 6.97 -1.30
C PHE A 37 -6.36 8.28 -1.85
N HIS A 38 -5.14 8.24 -2.38
CA HIS A 38 -4.51 9.41 -3.02
C HIS A 38 -5.37 9.98 -4.17
N ILE A 39 -5.96 9.11 -5.01
CA ILE A 39 -6.86 9.55 -6.09
C ILE A 39 -8.11 10.23 -5.53
N LYS A 40 -8.72 9.67 -4.49
CA LYS A 40 -9.92 10.26 -3.86
C LYS A 40 -9.65 11.60 -3.21
N SER A 41 -8.45 11.81 -2.70
CA SER A 41 -8.05 13.05 -2.01
C SER A 41 -7.48 14.12 -2.94
N HIS A 42 -7.33 13.82 -4.23
CA HIS A 42 -6.76 14.76 -5.18
C HIS A 42 -7.74 15.91 -5.48
N LYS A 43 -7.22 17.14 -5.60
CA LYS A 43 -8.00 18.26 -6.12
C LYS A 43 -8.26 18.05 -7.62
N ASP A 44 -9.48 18.33 -8.07
CA ASP A 44 -9.93 18.17 -9.47
C ASP A 44 -9.03 18.87 -10.50
N THR A 45 -8.27 19.87 -10.08
CA THR A 45 -7.35 20.64 -10.93
C THR A 45 -6.07 19.88 -11.33
N HIS A 46 -5.76 18.74 -10.70
CA HIS A 46 -4.58 17.94 -11.01
C HIS A 46 -4.94 16.73 -11.87
N THR A 47 -5.22 16.98 -13.15
CA THR A 47 -5.69 15.99 -14.12
C THR A 47 -4.67 14.90 -14.47
N SER A 48 -3.37 15.18 -14.30
CA SER A 48 -2.28 14.26 -14.65
C SER A 48 -2.28 12.97 -13.80
N CYS A 49 -2.73 13.04 -12.55
CA CYS A 49 -2.73 11.90 -11.63
C CYS A 49 -3.69 10.80 -12.11
N CYS A 50 -4.92 11.18 -12.46
CA CYS A 50 -5.91 10.24 -13.00
C CYS A 50 -5.53 9.74 -14.40
N ALA A 51 -4.90 10.58 -15.22
CA ALA A 51 -4.54 10.23 -16.59
C ALA A 51 -3.37 9.24 -16.69
N ASN A 52 -2.38 9.34 -15.79
CA ASN A 52 -1.12 8.59 -15.93
C ASN A 52 -0.84 7.61 -14.79
N ASN A 53 -1.38 7.85 -13.59
CA ASN A 53 -1.01 7.10 -12.38
C ASN A 53 -2.17 6.31 -11.77
N HIS A 54 -3.37 6.40 -12.36
CA HIS A 54 -4.52 5.66 -11.86
C HIS A 54 -4.26 4.15 -11.92
N PRO A 55 -4.39 3.37 -10.81
CA PRO A 55 -3.97 1.98 -10.76
C PRO A 55 -4.74 1.08 -11.74
N ASN A 56 -5.98 1.45 -12.11
CA ASN A 56 -6.74 0.77 -13.17
C ASN A 56 -6.09 0.85 -14.57
N LEU A 57 -5.17 1.79 -14.82
CA LEU A 57 -4.44 1.90 -16.08
C LEU A 57 -3.36 0.82 -16.24
N PHE A 58 -3.09 0.05 -15.18
CA PHE A 58 -2.03 -0.94 -15.13
C PHE A 58 -2.63 -2.35 -14.94
N PRO A 59 -3.05 -3.04 -16.03
CA PRO A 59 -3.64 -4.38 -15.97
C PRO A 59 -2.76 -5.40 -15.24
N GLN A 60 -1.44 -5.23 -15.27
CA GLN A 60 -0.50 -6.09 -14.55
C GLN A 60 -0.68 -6.07 -13.02
N LEU A 61 -1.36 -5.06 -12.46
CA LEU A 61 -1.68 -4.99 -11.03
C LEU A 61 -2.89 -5.87 -10.66
N LYS A 62 -3.58 -6.44 -11.65
CA LYS A 62 -4.73 -7.34 -11.46
C LYS A 62 -4.36 -8.78 -11.81
N ARG A 63 -5.01 -9.72 -11.14
CA ARG A 63 -5.01 -11.14 -11.48
C ARG A 63 -5.98 -11.39 -12.65
N SER A 64 -5.97 -12.60 -13.19
CA SER A 64 -6.86 -13.01 -14.29
C SER A 64 -8.35 -12.93 -13.92
N ASP A 65 -8.69 -13.08 -12.64
CA ASP A 65 -10.06 -12.95 -12.10
C ASP A 65 -10.49 -11.49 -11.85
N GLY A 66 -9.64 -10.52 -12.18
CA GLY A 66 -9.88 -9.09 -11.94
C GLY A 66 -9.58 -8.62 -10.50
N SER A 67 -9.20 -9.52 -9.59
CA SER A 67 -8.79 -9.15 -8.23
C SER A 67 -7.43 -8.46 -8.20
N TRP A 68 -7.20 -7.58 -7.22
CA TRP A 68 -5.92 -6.88 -7.06
C TRP A 68 -4.84 -7.84 -6.57
N ARG A 69 -3.65 -7.76 -7.19
CA ARG A 69 -2.46 -8.52 -6.75
C ARG A 69 -1.88 -7.98 -5.46
N PHE A 70 -2.00 -6.67 -5.23
CA PHE A 70 -1.46 -5.98 -4.07
C PHE A 70 -2.51 -5.04 -3.46
N ASN A 71 -2.61 -5.05 -2.13
CA ASN A 71 -3.51 -4.15 -1.40
C ASN A 71 -2.74 -2.90 -0.94
N SER A 72 -2.64 -1.93 -1.84
CA SER A 72 -1.94 -0.66 -1.57
C SER A 72 -2.59 0.17 -0.47
N SER A 73 -3.91 0.07 -0.30
CA SER A 73 -4.63 0.70 0.82
C SER A 73 -4.23 0.13 2.17
N ALA A 74 -4.11 -1.19 2.30
CA ALA A 74 -3.62 -1.81 3.52
C ALA A 74 -2.17 -1.38 3.80
N ALA A 75 -1.32 -1.33 2.77
CA ALA A 75 0.06 -0.87 2.89
C ALA A 75 0.15 0.60 3.35
N GLU A 76 -0.65 1.51 2.80
CA GLU A 76 -0.69 2.92 3.21
C GLU A 76 -1.09 3.07 4.67
N ILE A 77 -2.16 2.39 5.11
CA ILE A 77 -2.63 2.46 6.50
C ILE A 77 -1.59 1.90 7.48
N VAL A 78 -0.96 0.77 7.13
CA VAL A 78 0.09 0.17 7.95
C VAL A 78 1.32 1.08 8.00
N ASN A 79 1.72 1.67 6.88
CA ASN A 79 2.84 2.64 6.85
C ASN A 79 2.51 3.89 7.65
N ALA A 80 1.30 4.45 7.54
CA ALA A 80 0.89 5.61 8.33
C ALA A 80 0.92 5.33 9.84
N TRP A 81 0.53 4.12 10.25
CA TRP A 81 0.66 3.68 11.64
C TRP A 81 2.13 3.49 12.04
N PHE A 82 2.92 2.79 11.22
CA PHE A 82 4.31 2.45 11.51
C PHE A 82 5.24 3.66 11.52
N CYS A 83 5.03 4.63 10.62
CA CYS A 83 5.82 5.87 10.53
C CYS A 83 5.87 6.65 11.86
N ARG A 84 4.90 6.45 12.75
CA ARG A 84 4.89 7.05 14.10
C ARG A 84 5.96 6.49 15.03
N PHE A 85 6.56 5.35 14.68
CA PHE A 85 7.61 4.67 15.43
C PHE A 85 8.96 4.67 14.70
N ASP A 86 9.02 5.26 13.50
CA ASP A 86 10.19 5.24 12.62
C ASP A 86 11.48 5.74 13.32
N SER A 87 11.39 6.84 14.08
CA SER A 87 12.53 7.40 14.82
C SER A 87 13.13 6.43 15.84
N MET A 88 12.30 5.61 16.50
CA MET A 88 12.76 4.60 17.45
C MET A 88 13.32 3.39 16.71
N CYS A 89 12.69 2.99 15.60
CA CYS A 89 13.06 1.80 14.85
C CYS A 89 14.36 1.95 14.05
N ARG A 90 14.70 3.18 13.62
CA ARG A 90 15.87 3.49 12.77
C ARG A 90 17.20 2.92 13.26
N ASN A 91 17.40 2.85 14.57
CA ASN A 91 18.66 2.37 15.18
C ASN A 91 18.51 1.04 15.92
N MET A 92 17.40 0.32 15.73
CA MET A 92 17.22 -0.98 16.35
C MET A 92 17.98 -2.06 15.59
N HIS A 93 18.68 -2.92 16.34
CA HIS A 93 19.18 -4.17 15.78
C HIS A 93 18.02 -5.06 15.33
N GLN A 94 18.22 -5.88 14.30
CA GLN A 94 17.18 -6.71 13.66
C GLN A 94 16.31 -7.48 14.66
N VAL A 95 16.91 -8.12 15.66
CA VAL A 95 16.16 -8.88 16.70
C VAL A 95 15.20 -7.98 17.48
N LYS A 96 15.65 -6.77 17.88
CA LYS A 96 14.81 -5.81 18.60
C LYS A 96 13.73 -5.22 17.69
N TYR A 97 14.08 -4.96 16.43
CA TYR A 97 13.16 -4.46 15.42
C TYR A 97 12.02 -5.45 15.16
N ASN A 98 12.33 -6.73 14.95
CA ASN A 98 11.33 -7.77 14.74
C ASN A 98 10.43 -7.95 15.96
N PHE A 99 11.01 -8.05 17.17
CA PHE A 99 10.23 -8.14 18.40
C PHE A 99 9.31 -6.93 18.59
N PHE A 100 9.83 -5.72 18.34
CA PHE A 100 9.06 -4.49 18.42
C PHE A 100 7.89 -4.50 17.44
N LEU A 101 8.12 -4.86 16.17
CA LEU A 101 7.07 -4.95 15.17
C LEU A 101 5.99 -5.95 15.58
N ASP A 102 6.37 -7.16 15.99
CA ASP A 102 5.42 -8.20 16.38
C ASP A 102 4.53 -7.73 17.54
N GLU A 103 5.13 -7.17 18.59
CA GLU A 103 4.39 -6.69 19.75
C GLU A 103 3.50 -5.50 19.42
N MET A 104 4.00 -4.55 18.63
CA MET A 104 3.24 -3.37 18.27
C MET A 104 2.07 -3.70 17.34
N ILE A 105 2.24 -4.64 16.41
CA ILE A 105 1.16 -5.15 15.56
C ILE A 105 0.11 -5.86 16.42
N ARG A 106 0.54 -6.72 17.35
CA ARG A 106 -0.36 -7.43 18.28
C ARG A 106 -1.17 -6.43 19.11
N LEU A 107 -0.52 -5.45 19.73
CA LEU A 107 -1.17 -4.41 20.54
C LEU A 107 -2.12 -3.54 19.70
N HIS A 108 -1.73 -3.20 18.48
CA HIS A 108 -2.58 -2.44 17.56
C HIS A 108 -3.85 -3.23 17.22
N ASN A 109 -3.72 -4.51 16.87
CA ASN A 109 -4.86 -5.38 16.56
C ASN A 109 -5.79 -5.53 17.77
N VAL A 110 -5.27 -5.79 18.97
CA VAL A 110 -6.07 -5.87 20.20
C VAL A 110 -6.86 -4.58 20.44
N ARG A 111 -6.20 -3.42 20.32
CA ARG A 111 -6.86 -2.12 20.50
C ARG A 111 -7.92 -1.85 19.42
N THR A 112 -7.64 -2.21 18.18
CA THR A 112 -8.57 -2.05 17.06
C THR A 112 -9.80 -2.94 17.24
N CYS A 113 -9.62 -4.22 17.59
CA CYS A 113 -10.73 -5.13 17.90
C CYS A 113 -11.58 -4.60 19.05
N ALA A 114 -10.97 -4.19 20.17
CA ALA A 114 -11.71 -3.63 21.31
C ALA A 114 -12.52 -2.38 20.93
N LYS A 115 -11.94 -1.48 20.12
CA LYS A 115 -12.65 -0.30 19.60
C LYS A 115 -13.82 -0.70 18.71
N LEU A 116 -13.62 -1.61 17.76
CA LEU A 116 -14.67 -2.04 16.83
C LEU A 116 -15.81 -2.76 17.56
N SER A 117 -15.50 -3.61 18.55
CA SER A 117 -16.51 -4.29 19.38
C SER A 117 -17.35 -3.32 20.23
N SER A 118 -16.85 -2.11 20.51
CA SER A 118 -17.64 -1.08 21.20
C SER A 118 -18.62 -0.34 20.27
N CYS A 119 -18.46 -0.46 18.96
CA CYS A 119 -19.33 0.18 17.99
C CYS A 119 -20.55 -0.70 17.72
N SER A 120 -21.75 -0.23 18.10
CA SER A 120 -23.01 -0.97 17.94
C SER A 120 -23.43 -1.21 16.49
N ASN A 121 -22.77 -0.56 15.53
CA ASN A 121 -23.03 -0.64 14.09
C ASN A 121 -21.99 -1.47 13.33
N VAL A 122 -21.15 -2.24 14.03
CA VAL A 122 -20.10 -3.07 13.42
C VAL A 122 -20.23 -4.50 13.93
N ASP A 123 -20.55 -5.43 13.02
CA ASP A 123 -20.60 -6.85 13.32
C ASP A 123 -19.29 -7.55 12.94
N PHE A 124 -18.81 -8.43 13.83
CA PHE A 124 -17.66 -9.28 13.54
C PHE A 124 -18.10 -10.46 12.66
N ILE A 125 -17.67 -10.47 11.40
CA ILE A 125 -18.06 -11.48 10.40
C ILE A 125 -17.25 -12.80 10.53
N GLY A 126 -16.32 -12.88 11.48
CA GLY A 126 -15.58 -14.10 11.81
C GLY A 126 -14.10 -14.08 11.42
N ASN A 127 -13.39 -15.14 11.81
CA ASN A 127 -11.99 -15.35 11.43
C ASN A 127 -11.94 -15.79 9.96
N ILE A 128 -11.28 -15.00 9.11
CA ILE A 128 -11.01 -15.37 7.71
C ILE A 128 -10.14 -16.63 7.72
N ARG A 129 -10.77 -17.79 7.48
CA ARG A 129 -10.05 -19.04 7.24
C ARG A 129 -9.56 -19.01 5.81
N TYR A 130 -8.26 -18.85 5.62
CA TYR A 130 -7.66 -19.12 4.31
C TYR A 130 -7.97 -20.58 3.94
N LYS A 131 -8.44 -20.82 2.72
CA LYS A 131 -8.51 -22.19 2.20
C LYS A 131 -7.08 -22.72 2.20
N THR A 132 -6.81 -23.71 3.04
CA THR A 132 -5.64 -24.54 2.89
C THR A 132 -5.82 -25.30 1.58
N GLU A 133 -5.16 -24.86 0.51
CA GLU A 133 -4.99 -25.72 -0.65
C GLU A 133 -4.20 -26.94 -0.17
N SER A 134 -4.88 -28.07 -0.06
CA SER A 134 -4.24 -29.36 0.07
C SER A 134 -3.28 -29.53 -1.10
N PRO A 135 -2.00 -29.89 -0.88
CA PRO A 135 -1.08 -30.16 -1.98
C PRO A 135 -1.72 -31.22 -2.89
N GLN A 136 -1.84 -30.89 -4.18
CA GLN A 136 -2.25 -31.86 -5.19
C GLN A 136 -1.16 -32.96 -5.25
N PRO A 137 -1.55 -34.24 -5.38
CA PRO A 137 -0.61 -35.36 -5.43
C PRO A 137 0.32 -35.31 -6.65
#